data_AF-A0A7Z0VRP6-F1
#
_entry.id   AF-A0A7Z0VRP6-F1
#
_cell.length_a   1.000
_cell.length_b   1.000
_cell.length_c   1.000
_cell.angle_alpha   90.00
_cell.angle_beta   90.00
_cell.angle_gamma   90.00
#
_symmetry.space_group_name_H-M   'P 1'
#
loop_
_entity.id
_entity.type
_entity.pdbx_description
1 polymer ?
#
loop_
_entity_poly.entity_id
_entity_poly.type
_entity_poly.pdbx_seq_one_letter_code
_entity_poly.pdbx_strand_id
1 'polypeptide(L)'
;MGAEAPQWLFSSFVQSMQELGATATPAQLDAEARELLSRWNEPGRTLHNVRHLIDVLAHLDELSGSTHDPDVLRIAAWYHGLILNRAVQAALWGSSPQAVSAECAELTHEHLTGLGISDDVAMRVADLIRMVAIHTAPRDDVDAQVLVDADLASIAAAPQEYKKFRQSLREEYEQVDDLAYLRARRIVVRRLLARDSVFHSPGAAEWESRARENLEAELAKLDEAILEKDPSDISSASDNTSGIEVVDGPTTGQFDDAQVTSSGAIIIRRKHLKWNNCSQMQDEGDDDDVETTSTIPVLAPEAADGYAARPGSDGDDDSDNEDASSLETAIETLDVPSRPSSQS
;
A
#
# COMPACT_ATOMS: atom_id res chain seq x y z
N MET A 1 24.58 -16.66 -6.54
CA MET A 1 25.28 -15.64 -7.36
C MET A 1 24.19 -14.76 -7.91
N GLY A 2 23.88 -13.65 -7.25
CA GLY A 2 22.91 -12.68 -7.75
C GLY A 2 23.45 -12.10 -9.05
N ALA A 3 22.64 -12.03 -10.09
CA ALA A 3 23.01 -11.27 -11.27
C ALA A 3 23.28 -9.83 -10.85
N GLU A 4 24.39 -9.24 -11.30
CA GLU A 4 24.64 -7.82 -11.09
C GLU A 4 23.45 -7.03 -11.67
N ALA A 5 22.90 -6.11 -10.87
CA ALA A 5 21.79 -5.30 -11.31
C ALA A 5 22.18 -4.52 -12.57
N PRO A 6 21.28 -4.45 -13.57
CA PRO A 6 21.63 -3.83 -14.83
C PRO A 6 21.79 -2.32 -14.66
N GLN A 7 22.76 -1.74 -15.38
CA GLN A 7 23.14 -0.33 -15.19
C GLN A 7 22.00 0.67 -15.46
N TRP A 8 21.04 0.30 -16.31
CA TRP A 8 19.85 1.11 -16.59
C TRP A 8 18.99 1.32 -15.34
N LEU A 9 19.01 0.38 -14.39
CA LEU A 9 18.19 0.43 -13.18
C LEU A 9 18.57 1.64 -12.31
N PHE A 10 19.87 1.85 -12.08
CA PHE A 10 20.37 3.04 -11.36
C PHE A 10 20.09 4.34 -12.10
N SER A 11 20.29 4.34 -13.42
CA SER A 11 20.06 5.54 -14.24
C SER A 11 18.58 5.94 -14.23
N SER A 12 17.68 4.96 -14.25
CA SER A 12 16.24 5.19 -14.15
C SER A 12 15.86 5.77 -12.80
N PHE A 13 16.41 5.27 -11.69
CA PHE A 13 16.15 5.82 -10.35
C PHE A 13 16.60 7.28 -10.23
N VAL A 14 17.83 7.58 -10.66
CA VAL A 14 18.37 8.94 -10.63
C VAL A 14 17.50 9.89 -11.46
N GLN A 15 17.06 9.45 -12.64
CA GLN A 15 16.17 10.25 -13.48
C GLN A 15 14.83 10.53 -12.80
N SER A 16 14.16 9.50 -12.26
CA SER A 16 12.89 9.71 -11.55
C SER A 16 13.04 10.64 -10.35
N MET A 17 14.10 10.51 -9.54
CA MET A 17 14.37 11.43 -8.43
C MET A 17 14.56 12.89 -8.90
N GLN A 18 15.20 13.10 -10.05
CA GLN A 18 15.37 14.44 -10.62
C GLN A 18 14.06 15.02 -11.14
N GLU A 19 13.20 14.22 -11.78
CA GLU A 19 11.87 14.63 -12.24
C GLU A 19 10.95 14.98 -11.04
N LEU A 20 11.12 14.30 -9.90
CA LEU A 20 10.45 14.65 -8.65
C LEU A 20 11.05 15.88 -7.94
N GLY A 21 12.10 16.49 -8.51
CA GLY A 21 12.66 17.73 -8.01
C GLY A 21 13.70 17.57 -6.90
N ALA A 22 14.35 16.41 -6.77
CA ALA A 22 15.43 16.22 -5.80
C ALA A 22 16.53 17.28 -6.00
N THR A 23 16.96 17.90 -4.90
CA THR A 23 18.07 18.88 -4.92
C THR A 23 19.44 18.26 -4.70
N ALA A 24 19.49 16.99 -4.26
CA ALA A 24 20.72 16.22 -4.16
C ALA A 24 21.42 16.04 -5.52
N THR A 25 22.75 15.90 -5.47
CA THR A 25 23.56 15.68 -6.66
C THR A 25 23.30 14.29 -7.27
N PRO A 26 23.50 14.09 -8.59
CA PRO A 26 23.36 12.77 -9.21
C PRO A 26 24.21 11.67 -8.54
N ALA A 27 25.37 12.03 -7.99
CA ALA A 27 26.22 11.10 -7.26
C ALA A 27 25.61 10.65 -5.92
N GLN A 28 24.90 11.54 -5.22
CA GLN A 28 24.17 11.18 -3.99
C GLN A 28 22.96 10.28 -4.32
N LEU A 29 22.24 10.57 -5.42
CA LEU A 29 21.12 9.75 -5.87
C LEU A 29 21.57 8.35 -6.32
N ASP A 30 22.71 8.23 -7.02
CA ASP A 30 23.29 6.92 -7.37
C ASP A 30 23.72 6.14 -6.12
N ALA A 31 24.28 6.82 -5.11
CA ALA A 31 24.63 6.20 -3.84
C ALA A 31 23.39 5.68 -3.09
N GLU A 32 22.30 6.45 -3.05
CA GLU A 32 21.03 6.02 -2.46
C GLU A 32 20.47 4.78 -3.18
N ALA A 33 20.44 4.80 -4.52
CA ALA A 33 19.98 3.66 -5.31
C ALA A 33 20.79 2.38 -4.99
N ARG A 34 22.11 2.51 -4.79
CA ARG A 34 22.97 1.37 -4.41
C ARG A 34 22.70 0.88 -3.00
N GLU A 35 22.47 1.79 -2.06
CA GLU A 35 22.11 1.42 -0.69
C GLU A 35 20.77 0.68 -0.67
N LEU A 36 19.73 1.20 -1.33
CA LEU A 36 18.44 0.53 -1.47
C LEU A 36 18.60 -0.85 -2.12
N LEU A 37 19.37 -0.95 -3.21
CA LEU A 37 19.63 -2.22 -3.87
C LEU A 37 20.37 -3.22 -2.96
N SER A 38 21.20 -2.73 -2.04
CA SER A 38 21.83 -3.59 -1.02
C SER A 38 20.80 -4.19 -0.07
N ARG A 39 19.76 -3.42 0.30
CA ARG A 39 18.60 -3.89 1.08
C ARG A 39 17.82 -4.97 0.35
N TRP A 40 17.55 -4.75 -0.94
CA TRP A 40 16.95 -5.75 -1.81
C TRP A 40 17.77 -7.05 -1.95
N ASN A 41 19.07 -7.03 -1.64
CA ASN A 41 19.95 -8.20 -1.67
C ASN A 41 20.26 -8.78 -0.28
N GLU A 42 19.61 -8.28 0.78
CA GLU A 42 19.82 -8.80 2.14
C GLU A 42 19.51 -10.31 2.22
N PRO A 43 20.27 -11.06 3.04
CA PRO A 43 20.01 -12.49 3.25
C PRO A 43 18.57 -12.73 3.74
N GLY A 44 17.94 -13.77 3.20
CA GLY A 44 16.56 -14.13 3.53
C GLY A 44 15.52 -13.52 2.59
N ARG A 45 15.90 -12.68 1.62
CA ARG A 45 15.01 -12.19 0.56
C ARG A 45 15.03 -13.12 -0.65
N THR A 46 14.21 -14.17 -0.63
CA THR A 46 14.09 -15.11 -1.75
C THR A 46 13.04 -14.67 -2.77
N LEU A 47 11.97 -14.01 -2.32
CA LEU A 47 10.96 -13.40 -3.17
C LEU A 47 11.23 -11.91 -3.36
N HIS A 48 11.29 -11.15 -2.26
CA HIS A 48 11.41 -9.69 -2.31
C HIS A 48 12.87 -9.26 -2.53
N ASN A 49 13.41 -9.61 -3.70
CA ASN A 49 14.77 -9.31 -4.13
C ASN A 49 14.80 -8.39 -5.36
N VAL A 50 16.01 -8.07 -5.86
CA VAL A 50 16.19 -7.19 -7.03
C VAL A 50 15.42 -7.65 -8.27
N ARG A 51 15.19 -8.96 -8.45
CA ARG A 51 14.39 -9.45 -9.57
C ARG A 51 12.93 -9.01 -9.42
N HIS A 52 12.35 -9.12 -8.22
CA HIS A 52 11.01 -8.61 -7.93
C HIS A 52 10.90 -7.12 -8.21
N LEU A 53 11.86 -6.30 -7.73
CA LEU A 53 11.89 -4.87 -8.04
C LEU A 53 11.86 -4.60 -9.55
N ILE A 54 12.68 -5.30 -10.34
CA ILE A 54 12.70 -5.16 -11.80
C ILE A 54 11.36 -5.56 -12.42
N ASP A 55 10.75 -6.65 -11.94
CA ASP A 55 9.46 -7.12 -12.44
C ASP A 55 8.35 -6.11 -12.13
N VAL A 56 8.29 -5.57 -10.90
CA VAL A 56 7.33 -4.50 -10.52
C VAL A 56 7.52 -3.24 -11.37
N LEU A 57 8.76 -2.79 -11.59
CA LEU A 57 9.03 -1.64 -12.46
C LEU A 57 8.57 -1.90 -13.91
N ALA A 58 8.76 -3.11 -14.42
CA ALA A 58 8.28 -3.49 -15.75
C ALA A 58 6.74 -3.52 -15.83
N HIS A 59 6.05 -3.97 -14.77
CA HIS A 59 4.60 -3.91 -14.69
C HIS A 59 4.07 -2.48 -14.59
N LEU A 60 4.76 -1.59 -13.86
CA LEU A 60 4.45 -0.16 -13.87
C LEU A 60 4.58 0.45 -15.28
N ASP A 61 5.59 0.04 -16.05
CA ASP A 61 5.75 0.48 -17.43
C ASP A 61 4.60 -0.02 -18.33
N GLU A 62 4.13 -1.26 -18.13
CA GLU A 62 2.95 -1.82 -18.82
C GLU A 62 1.66 -1.07 -18.48
N LEU A 63 1.50 -0.66 -17.22
CA LEU A 63 0.33 0.08 -16.72
C LEU A 63 0.46 1.61 -16.89
N SER A 64 1.58 2.10 -17.43
CA SER A 64 1.92 3.53 -17.50
C SER A 64 0.92 4.40 -18.26
N GLY A 65 0.06 3.81 -19.09
CA GLY A 65 -1.03 4.53 -19.76
C GLY A 65 -2.13 5.03 -18.82
N SER A 66 -2.17 4.53 -17.58
CA SER A 66 -3.22 4.85 -16.58
C SER A 66 -2.74 5.75 -15.44
N THR A 67 -1.44 6.00 -15.32
CA THR A 67 -0.85 6.75 -14.18
C THR A 67 -0.71 8.24 -14.49
N HIS A 68 -0.87 9.07 -13.45
CA HIS A 68 -0.64 10.51 -13.50
C HIS A 68 0.82 10.84 -13.22
N ASP A 69 1.39 10.25 -12.16
CA ASP A 69 2.76 10.52 -11.70
C ASP A 69 3.63 9.24 -11.70
N PRO A 70 4.09 8.77 -12.88
CA PRO A 70 4.83 7.51 -13.00
C PRO A 70 6.16 7.52 -12.23
N ASP A 71 6.81 8.67 -12.08
CA ASP A 71 8.06 8.78 -11.32
C ASP A 71 7.85 8.59 -9.82
N VAL A 72 6.72 9.07 -9.27
CA VAL A 72 6.36 8.82 -7.87
C VAL A 72 6.17 7.31 -7.65
N LEU A 73 5.48 6.63 -8.56
CA LEU A 73 5.27 5.18 -8.46
C LEU A 73 6.57 4.39 -8.55
N ARG A 74 7.49 4.78 -9.44
CA ARG A 74 8.81 4.15 -9.52
C ARG A 74 9.58 4.32 -8.22
N ILE A 75 9.61 5.51 -7.63
CA ILE A 75 10.30 5.74 -6.35
C ILE A 75 9.63 4.94 -5.21
N ALA A 76 8.30 4.89 -5.15
CA ALA A 76 7.60 4.02 -4.21
C ALA A 76 7.95 2.53 -4.39
N ALA A 77 8.04 2.05 -5.64
CA ALA A 77 8.48 0.70 -5.94
C ALA A 77 9.93 0.42 -5.50
N TRP A 78 10.82 1.41 -5.49
CA TRP A 78 12.17 1.22 -4.93
C TRP A 78 12.16 1.14 -3.40
N TYR A 79 11.45 2.06 -2.76
CA TYR A 79 11.46 2.22 -1.31
C TYR A 79 10.59 1.19 -0.57
N HIS A 80 9.60 0.56 -1.21
CA HIS A 80 8.81 -0.48 -0.54
C HIS A 80 9.67 -1.70 -0.12
N GLY A 81 10.84 -1.89 -0.73
CA GLY A 81 11.79 -2.93 -0.30
C GLY A 81 12.79 -2.47 0.75
N LEU A 82 12.76 -1.21 1.20
CA LEU A 82 13.68 -0.66 2.20
C LEU A 82 13.67 -1.53 3.47
N ILE A 83 12.48 -1.88 3.95
CA ILE A 83 12.27 -2.86 5.01
C ILE A 83 11.57 -4.07 4.40
N LEU A 84 12.07 -5.28 4.67
CA LEU A 84 11.37 -6.50 4.27
C LEU A 84 10.08 -6.61 5.08
N ASN A 85 8.95 -6.75 4.40
CA ASN A 85 7.68 -6.93 5.08
C ASN A 85 7.63 -8.27 5.86
N ARG A 86 7.96 -8.13 7.15
CA ARG A 86 7.90 -9.05 8.28
C ARG A 86 6.54 -9.53 8.75
N ALA A 87 5.43 -9.06 8.19
CA ALA A 87 4.16 -9.06 8.89
C ALA A 87 3.70 -10.41 9.48
N VAL A 88 3.86 -11.51 8.72
CA VAL A 88 3.54 -12.86 9.23
C VAL A 88 4.31 -13.18 10.49
N GLN A 89 5.61 -12.91 10.43
CA GLN A 89 6.53 -13.12 11.52
C GLN A 89 6.20 -12.20 12.69
N ALA A 90 5.98 -10.91 12.40
CA ALA A 90 5.64 -9.91 13.39
C ALA A 90 4.40 -10.34 14.19
N ALA A 91 3.32 -10.71 13.50
CA ALA A 91 2.09 -11.18 14.12
C ALA A 91 2.31 -12.46 14.95
N LEU A 92 3.06 -13.44 14.42
CA LEU A 92 3.42 -14.66 15.16
C LEU A 92 4.29 -14.41 16.40
N TRP A 93 5.06 -13.32 16.42
CA TRP A 93 5.86 -12.88 17.58
C TRP A 93 5.19 -11.83 18.45
N GLY A 94 3.92 -11.48 18.18
CA GLY A 94 3.14 -10.54 18.98
C GLY A 94 3.46 -9.06 18.72
N SER A 95 4.05 -8.75 17.56
CA SER A 95 4.21 -7.38 17.05
C SER A 95 3.15 -7.08 15.98
N SER A 96 2.68 -5.84 15.93
CA SER A 96 1.70 -5.39 14.93
C SER A 96 2.38 -5.32 13.55
N PRO A 97 1.82 -5.99 12.51
CA PRO A 97 2.27 -5.83 11.13
C PRO A 97 2.29 -4.37 10.63
N GLN A 98 1.29 -3.60 11.04
CA GLN A 98 1.12 -2.19 10.68
C GLN A 98 2.28 -1.32 11.21
N ALA A 99 2.93 -1.73 12.29
CA ALA A 99 4.11 -1.04 12.80
C ALA A 99 5.30 -1.14 11.83
N VAL A 100 5.48 -2.27 11.13
CA VAL A 100 6.59 -2.49 10.19
C VAL A 100 6.40 -1.63 8.94
N SER A 101 5.18 -1.59 8.39
CA SER A 101 4.89 -0.75 7.23
C SER A 101 4.92 0.74 7.58
N ALA A 102 4.50 1.13 8.78
CA ALA A 102 4.65 2.49 9.29
C ALA A 102 6.12 2.91 9.40
N GLU A 103 6.97 2.07 10.00
CA GLU A 103 8.42 2.32 10.10
C GLU A 103 9.07 2.50 8.72
N CYS A 104 8.72 1.64 7.75
CA CYS A 104 9.24 1.74 6.39
C CYS A 104 8.84 3.06 5.72
N ALA A 105 7.60 3.49 5.92
CA ALA A 105 7.06 4.72 5.37
C ALA A 105 7.72 5.96 6.01
N GLU A 106 7.95 5.94 7.34
CA GLU A 106 8.65 7.00 8.07
C GLU A 106 10.10 7.14 7.61
N LEU A 107 10.87 6.05 7.56
CA LEU A 107 12.26 6.08 7.08
C LEU A 107 12.35 6.54 5.62
N THR A 108 11.39 6.14 4.78
CA THR A 108 11.32 6.60 3.39
C THR A 108 11.14 8.12 3.32
N HIS A 109 10.23 8.66 4.12
CA HIS A 109 10.02 10.11 4.18
C HIS A 109 11.29 10.85 4.61
N GLU A 110 11.98 10.38 5.64
CA GLU A 110 13.25 10.95 6.12
C GLU A 110 14.35 10.91 5.04
N HIS A 111 14.49 9.79 4.34
CA HIS A 111 15.47 9.65 3.26
C HIS A 111 15.18 10.60 2.10
N LEU A 112 13.93 10.65 1.62
CA LEU A 112 13.54 11.50 0.50
C LEU A 112 13.70 12.98 0.81
N THR A 113 13.25 13.42 1.99
CA THR A 113 13.41 14.82 2.43
C THR A 113 14.90 15.16 2.61
N GLY A 114 15.72 14.24 3.11
CA GLY A 114 17.17 14.38 3.20
C GLY A 114 17.87 14.52 1.84
N LEU A 115 17.30 13.94 0.79
CA LEU A 115 17.74 14.10 -0.61
C LEU A 115 17.14 15.34 -1.29
N GLY A 116 16.35 16.10 -0.54
CA GLY A 116 15.79 17.38 -0.97
C GLY A 116 14.58 17.26 -1.89
N ILE A 117 13.84 16.15 -1.80
CA ILE A 117 12.47 16.04 -2.31
C ILE A 117 11.55 16.87 -1.39
N SER A 118 10.52 17.51 -1.96
CA SER A 118 9.54 18.27 -1.17
C SER A 118 8.74 17.35 -0.24
N ASP A 119 8.37 17.87 0.93
CA ASP A 119 7.60 17.15 1.95
C ASP A 119 6.33 16.48 1.39
N ASP A 120 5.55 17.20 0.57
CA ASP A 120 4.33 16.67 -0.05
C ASP A 120 4.56 15.40 -0.88
N VAL A 121 5.64 15.38 -1.67
CA VAL A 121 6.00 14.23 -2.52
C VAL A 121 6.54 13.09 -1.66
N ALA A 122 7.35 13.39 -0.65
CA ALA A 122 7.87 12.38 0.27
C ALA A 122 6.74 11.69 1.05
N MET A 123 5.76 12.47 1.53
CA MET A 123 4.54 11.95 2.17
C MET A 123 3.75 11.07 1.22
N ARG A 124 3.57 11.50 -0.04
CA ARG A 124 2.87 10.71 -1.04
C ARG A 124 3.53 9.35 -1.29
N VAL A 125 4.86 9.31 -1.40
CA VAL A 125 5.60 8.04 -1.55
C VAL A 125 5.41 7.16 -0.31
N ALA A 126 5.48 7.74 0.89
CA ALA A 126 5.27 7.02 2.15
C ALA A 126 3.86 6.39 2.22
N ASP A 127 2.82 7.10 1.79
CA ASP A 127 1.45 6.58 1.74
C ASP A 127 1.29 5.43 0.75
N LEU A 128 1.89 5.55 -0.44
CA LEU A 128 1.92 4.48 -1.43
C LEU A 128 2.57 3.20 -0.90
N ILE A 129 3.65 3.32 -0.14
CA ILE A 129 4.33 2.17 0.49
C ILE A 129 3.41 1.46 1.49
N ARG A 130 2.65 2.22 2.30
CA ARG A 130 1.65 1.63 3.22
C ARG A 130 0.58 0.86 2.45
N MET A 131 0.08 1.43 1.36
CA MET A 131 -0.94 0.80 0.50
C MET A 131 -0.44 -0.50 -0.15
N VAL A 132 0.81 -0.53 -0.62
CA VAL A 132 1.45 -1.74 -1.16
C VAL A 132 1.61 -2.81 -0.08
N ALA A 133 2.04 -2.44 1.13
CA ALA A 133 2.18 -3.39 2.23
C ALA A 133 0.87 -4.13 2.56
N ILE A 134 -0.27 -3.43 2.45
CA ILE A 134 -1.58 -4.02 2.67
C ILE A 134 -2.31 -4.47 1.39
N HIS A 135 -1.67 -4.34 0.23
CA HIS A 135 -2.23 -4.59 -1.10
C HIS A 135 -3.62 -3.97 -1.35
N THR A 136 -3.88 -2.79 -0.79
CA THR A 136 -5.20 -2.14 -0.81
C THR A 136 -5.04 -0.65 -1.12
N ALA A 137 -5.82 -0.17 -2.09
CA ALA A 137 -5.81 1.23 -2.55
C ALA A 137 -7.23 1.80 -2.59
N PRO A 138 -7.41 3.10 -2.30
CA PRO A 138 -8.69 3.79 -2.49
C PRO A 138 -9.19 3.72 -3.95
N ARG A 139 -10.51 3.69 -4.15
CA ARG A 139 -11.11 3.57 -5.50
C ARG A 139 -10.88 4.81 -6.38
N ASP A 140 -10.69 5.97 -5.75
CA ASP A 140 -10.43 7.26 -6.39
C ASP A 140 -8.94 7.55 -6.61
N ASP A 141 -8.05 6.72 -6.06
CA ASP A 141 -6.60 6.84 -6.21
C ASP A 141 -6.07 5.89 -7.29
N VAL A 142 -6.07 6.37 -8.54
CA VAL A 142 -5.63 5.59 -9.71
C VAL A 142 -4.16 5.20 -9.63
N ASP A 143 -3.30 6.09 -9.12
CA ASP A 143 -1.85 5.83 -9.02
C ASP A 143 -1.56 4.74 -7.97
N ALA A 144 -2.25 4.78 -6.84
CA ALA A 144 -2.14 3.72 -5.84
C ALA A 144 -2.64 2.37 -6.36
N GLN A 145 -3.75 2.35 -7.12
CA GLN A 145 -4.25 1.13 -7.76
C GLN A 145 -3.23 0.54 -8.73
N VAL A 146 -2.63 1.38 -9.58
CA VAL A 146 -1.59 0.95 -10.53
C VAL A 146 -0.40 0.34 -9.80
N LEU A 147 0.06 0.95 -8.70
CA LEU A 147 1.20 0.42 -7.93
C LEU A 147 0.88 -0.90 -7.23
N VAL A 148 -0.30 -1.01 -6.58
CA VAL A 148 -0.75 -2.24 -5.93
C VAL A 148 -0.92 -3.37 -6.96
N ASP A 149 -1.51 -3.07 -8.11
CA ASP A 149 -1.68 -4.05 -9.18
C ASP A 149 -0.35 -4.51 -9.78
N ALA A 150 0.60 -3.58 -9.97
CA ALA A 150 1.94 -3.90 -10.45
C ALA A 150 2.71 -4.81 -9.49
N ASP A 151 2.57 -4.60 -8.17
CA ASP A 151 3.16 -5.49 -7.17
C ASP A 151 2.48 -6.87 -7.12
N LEU A 152 1.16 -6.90 -7.26
CA LEU A 152 0.37 -8.14 -7.31
C LEU A 152 0.52 -8.94 -8.61
N ALA A 153 1.03 -8.34 -9.69
CA ALA A 153 1.07 -8.93 -11.04
C ALA A 153 1.69 -10.35 -11.10
N SER A 154 2.59 -10.67 -10.17
CA SER A 154 3.18 -12.02 -10.02
C SER A 154 2.13 -13.13 -9.86
N ILE A 155 0.95 -12.84 -9.32
CA ILE A 155 -0.12 -13.84 -9.18
C ILE A 155 -0.81 -14.16 -10.51
N ALA A 156 -0.71 -13.27 -11.51
CA ALA A 156 -1.20 -13.48 -12.87
C ALA A 156 -0.14 -14.08 -13.81
N ALA A 157 1.03 -14.45 -13.29
CA ALA A 157 2.10 -15.06 -14.06
C ALA A 157 1.67 -16.40 -14.69
N ALA A 158 2.40 -16.85 -15.70
CA ALA A 158 2.19 -18.18 -16.28
C ALA A 158 2.31 -19.27 -15.18
N PRO A 159 1.57 -20.40 -15.25
CA PRO A 159 1.49 -21.37 -14.15
C PRO A 159 2.84 -21.91 -13.65
N GLN A 160 3.84 -22.02 -14.52
CA GLN A 160 5.19 -22.43 -14.13
C GLN A 160 5.94 -21.35 -13.35
N GLU A 161 5.79 -20.08 -13.71
CA GLU A 161 6.36 -18.96 -12.98
C GLU A 161 5.61 -18.75 -11.66
N TYR A 162 4.29 -18.90 -11.64
CA TYR A 162 3.50 -18.86 -10.41
C TYR A 162 3.91 -19.96 -9.41
N LYS A 163 4.26 -21.15 -9.91
CA LYS A 163 4.82 -22.21 -9.06
C LYS A 163 6.14 -21.78 -8.42
N LYS A 164 7.03 -21.12 -9.17
CA LYS A 164 8.30 -20.60 -8.63
C LYS A 164 8.05 -19.48 -7.61
N PHE A 165 7.14 -18.55 -7.92
CA PHE A 165 6.69 -17.50 -6.99
C PHE A 165 6.27 -18.10 -5.64
N ARG A 166 5.38 -19.11 -5.64
CA ARG A 166 4.95 -19.79 -4.40
C ARG A 166 6.08 -20.49 -3.66
N GLN A 167 7.06 -21.05 -4.39
CA GLN A 167 8.24 -21.65 -3.78
C GLN A 167 9.11 -20.59 -3.11
N SER A 168 9.45 -19.51 -3.81
CA SER A 168 10.22 -18.39 -3.27
C SER A 168 9.52 -17.73 -2.08
N LEU A 169 8.19 -17.62 -2.12
CA LEU A 169 7.38 -17.15 -1.00
C LEU A 169 7.49 -18.09 0.21
N ARG A 170 7.39 -19.42 0.02
CA ARG A 170 7.56 -20.38 1.11
C ARG A 170 8.97 -20.33 1.73
N GLU A 171 9.99 -20.18 0.90
CA GLU A 171 11.40 -20.08 1.32
C GLU A 171 11.64 -18.83 2.18
N GLU A 172 10.97 -17.71 1.89
CA GLU A 172 11.13 -16.46 2.66
C GLU A 172 10.58 -16.58 4.09
N TYR A 173 9.56 -17.43 4.25
CA TYR A 173 8.97 -17.76 5.55
C TYR A 173 9.47 -19.10 6.11
N GLU A 174 10.69 -19.55 5.78
CA GLU A 174 11.25 -20.84 6.24
C GLU A 174 11.19 -21.04 7.78
N GLN A 175 11.24 -19.94 8.54
CA GLN A 175 11.21 -19.95 10.01
C GLN A 175 9.80 -20.16 10.59
N VAL A 176 8.76 -19.99 9.76
CA VAL A 176 7.37 -20.21 10.16
C VAL A 176 7.03 -21.69 10.02
N ASP A 177 6.33 -22.23 11.02
CA ASP A 177 5.84 -23.61 11.00
C ASP A 177 4.97 -23.87 9.76
N ASP A 178 5.10 -25.06 9.19
CA ASP A 178 4.39 -25.44 7.96
C ASP A 178 2.88 -25.23 8.04
N LEU A 179 2.24 -25.69 9.12
CA LEU A 179 0.78 -25.61 9.24
C LEU A 179 0.32 -24.17 9.44
N ALA A 180 1.07 -23.38 10.23
CA ALA A 180 0.81 -21.96 10.40
C ALA A 180 0.94 -21.19 9.08
N TYR A 181 2.00 -21.46 8.31
CA TYR A 181 2.19 -20.87 6.97
C TYR A 181 1.05 -21.22 6.02
N LEU A 182 0.68 -22.51 5.93
CA LEU A 182 -0.40 -22.96 5.05
C LEU A 182 -1.73 -22.29 5.39
N ARG A 183 -2.07 -22.20 6.68
CA ARG A 183 -3.29 -21.52 7.16
C ARG A 183 -3.29 -20.03 6.84
N ALA A 184 -2.19 -19.33 7.13
CA ALA A 184 -2.04 -17.91 6.82
C ALA A 184 -2.16 -17.66 5.31
N ARG A 185 -1.47 -18.46 4.49
CA ARG A 185 -1.54 -18.35 3.04
C ARG A 185 -2.94 -18.63 2.49
N ARG A 186 -3.64 -19.63 3.05
CA ARG A 186 -5.03 -19.93 2.69
C ARG A 186 -5.95 -18.73 2.91
N ILE A 187 -5.80 -18.01 4.02
CA ILE A 187 -6.63 -16.83 4.31
C ILE A 187 -6.37 -15.73 3.27
N VAL A 188 -5.11 -15.45 2.94
CA VAL A 188 -4.78 -14.45 1.91
C VAL A 188 -5.37 -14.82 0.56
N VAL A 189 -5.20 -16.07 0.12
CA VAL A 189 -5.74 -16.55 -1.16
C VAL A 189 -7.26 -16.43 -1.18
N ARG A 190 -7.95 -16.78 -0.09
CA ARG A 190 -9.42 -16.62 0.02
C ARG A 190 -9.85 -15.17 -0.03
N ARG A 191 -9.13 -14.26 0.64
CA ARG A 191 -9.44 -12.81 0.61
C ARG A 191 -9.27 -12.23 -0.79
N LEU A 192 -8.18 -12.57 -1.49
CA LEU A 192 -7.98 -12.15 -2.88
C LEU A 192 -9.09 -12.66 -3.80
N LEU A 193 -9.50 -13.92 -3.65
CA LEU A 193 -10.60 -14.51 -4.45
C LEU A 193 -11.98 -13.93 -4.12
N ALA A 194 -12.19 -13.44 -2.90
CA ALA A 194 -13.44 -12.83 -2.45
C ALA A 194 -13.65 -11.40 -2.99
N ARG A 195 -12.59 -10.73 -3.47
CA ARG A 195 -12.73 -9.43 -4.14
C ARG A 195 -13.54 -9.58 -5.42
N ASP A 196 -14.36 -8.56 -5.73
CA ASP A 196 -15.04 -8.47 -7.04
C ASP A 196 -14.03 -8.47 -8.20
N SER A 197 -12.92 -7.75 -8.01
CA SER A 197 -11.78 -7.71 -8.94
C SER A 197 -10.49 -7.76 -8.14
N VAL A 198 -9.54 -8.61 -8.53
CA VAL A 198 -8.22 -8.65 -7.90
C VAL A 198 -7.41 -7.42 -8.29
N PHE A 199 -7.50 -7.04 -9.57
CA PHE A 199 -6.85 -5.85 -10.14
C PHE A 199 -7.86 -4.74 -10.43
N HIS A 200 -7.46 -3.48 -10.28
CA HIS A 200 -8.36 -2.32 -10.41
C HIS A 200 -8.00 -1.39 -11.57
N SER A 201 -6.72 -1.35 -11.94
CA SER A 201 -6.20 -0.55 -13.04
C SER A 201 -6.69 -1.08 -14.40
N PRO A 202 -7.08 -0.20 -15.34
CA PRO A 202 -7.60 -0.62 -16.64
C PRO A 202 -6.66 -1.54 -17.43
N GLY A 203 -5.34 -1.34 -17.31
CA GLY A 203 -4.33 -2.16 -18.00
C GLY A 203 -4.15 -3.57 -17.40
N ALA A 204 -4.59 -3.80 -16.17
CA ALA A 204 -4.45 -5.09 -15.48
C ALA A 204 -5.67 -6.01 -15.68
N ALA A 205 -6.72 -5.58 -16.38
CA ALA A 205 -7.93 -6.39 -16.60
C ALA A 205 -7.62 -7.75 -17.28
N GLU A 206 -6.61 -7.81 -18.15
CA GLU A 206 -6.17 -9.05 -18.80
C GLU A 206 -5.46 -10.04 -17.86
N TRP A 207 -5.07 -9.58 -16.66
CA TRP A 207 -4.39 -10.38 -15.66
C TRP A 207 -5.37 -11.13 -14.75
N GLU A 208 -6.61 -10.64 -14.62
CA GLU A 208 -7.63 -11.14 -13.71
C GLU A 208 -7.91 -12.65 -13.87
N SER A 209 -8.19 -13.11 -15.10
CA SER A 209 -8.49 -14.52 -15.36
C SER A 209 -7.34 -15.44 -14.93
N ARG A 210 -6.11 -15.06 -15.27
CA ARG A 210 -4.91 -15.84 -14.94
C ARG A 210 -4.65 -15.86 -13.44
N ALA A 211 -4.84 -14.73 -12.77
CA ALA A 211 -4.71 -14.63 -11.32
C ALA A 211 -5.72 -15.54 -10.61
N ARG A 212 -6.99 -15.49 -10.99
CA ARG A 212 -8.03 -16.34 -10.37
C ARG A 212 -7.75 -17.81 -10.58
N GLU A 213 -7.42 -18.24 -11.80
CA GLU A 213 -7.05 -19.64 -12.09
C GLU A 213 -5.87 -20.13 -11.21
N ASN A 214 -4.84 -19.29 -11.07
CA ASN A 214 -3.68 -19.58 -10.24
C ASN A 214 -4.03 -19.66 -8.74
N LEU A 215 -4.82 -18.71 -8.24
CA LEU A 215 -5.25 -18.63 -6.84
C LEU A 215 -6.19 -19.78 -6.46
N GLU A 216 -7.15 -20.13 -7.31
CA GLU A 216 -8.04 -21.28 -7.10
C GLU A 216 -7.26 -22.60 -7.06
N ALA A 217 -6.33 -22.78 -8.00
CA ALA A 217 -5.46 -23.94 -8.04
C ALA A 217 -4.49 -24.01 -6.85
N GLU A 218 -4.09 -22.86 -6.29
CA GLU A 218 -3.34 -22.80 -5.03
C GLU A 218 -4.23 -23.17 -3.85
N LEU A 219 -5.44 -22.59 -3.76
CA LEU A 219 -6.37 -22.82 -2.66
C LEU A 219 -6.68 -24.32 -2.49
N ALA A 220 -6.99 -25.02 -3.58
CA ALA A 220 -7.25 -26.45 -3.55
C ALA A 220 -6.06 -27.26 -2.98
N LYS A 221 -4.82 -26.88 -3.35
CA LYS A 221 -3.59 -27.53 -2.84
C LYS A 221 -3.32 -27.19 -1.38
N LEU A 222 -3.63 -25.95 -0.96
CA LEU A 222 -3.50 -25.56 0.44
C LEU A 222 -4.49 -26.34 1.31
N ASP A 223 -5.74 -26.47 0.88
CA ASP A 223 -6.75 -27.24 1.61
C ASP A 223 -6.38 -28.73 1.70
N GLU A 224 -5.88 -29.35 0.63
CA GLU A 224 -5.36 -30.72 0.65
C GLU A 224 -4.18 -30.87 1.64
N ALA A 225 -3.20 -29.98 1.57
CA ALA A 225 -2.01 -30.03 2.43
C ALA A 225 -2.33 -29.76 3.92
N ILE A 226 -3.32 -28.90 4.21
CA ILE A 226 -3.79 -28.64 5.56
C ILE A 226 -4.52 -29.87 6.11
N LEU A 227 -5.43 -30.48 5.34
CA LEU A 227 -6.16 -31.68 5.76
C LEU A 227 -5.24 -32.88 6.00
N GLU A 228 -4.16 -33.02 5.22
CA GLU A 228 -3.15 -34.06 5.44
C GLU A 228 -2.42 -33.88 6.78
N LYS A 229 -2.13 -32.63 7.17
CA LYS A 229 -1.40 -32.30 8.40
C LYS A 229 -2.30 -32.19 9.64
N ASP A 230 -3.53 -31.73 9.46
CA ASP A 230 -4.55 -31.57 10.50
C ASP A 230 -5.93 -31.97 9.96
N PRO A 231 -6.31 -33.25 10.07
CA PRO A 231 -7.61 -33.74 9.61
C PRO A 231 -8.81 -33.14 10.34
N SER A 232 -8.59 -32.43 11.47
CA SER A 232 -9.65 -31.72 12.20
C SER A 232 -9.93 -30.32 11.64
N ASP A 233 -9.02 -29.79 10.81
CA ASP A 233 -9.19 -28.57 10.01
C ASP A 233 -10.07 -28.87 8.79
N ILE A 234 -11.25 -29.46 9.05
CA ILE A 234 -12.29 -29.63 8.05
C ILE A 234 -12.83 -28.22 7.81
N SER A 235 -12.32 -27.59 6.75
CA SER A 235 -12.90 -26.34 6.26
C SER A 235 -14.42 -26.52 6.19
N SER A 236 -15.15 -25.69 6.93
CA SER A 236 -16.55 -25.39 6.67
C SER A 236 -16.64 -24.89 5.23
N ALA A 237 -16.82 -25.81 4.29
CA ALA A 237 -17.00 -25.51 2.88
C ALA A 237 -18.34 -24.77 2.61
N SER A 238 -18.97 -24.16 3.62
CA SER A 238 -20.31 -23.58 3.49
C SER A 238 -20.71 -22.44 4.46
N ASP A 239 -19.85 -21.74 5.20
CA ASP A 239 -20.35 -20.65 6.08
C ASP A 239 -19.44 -19.41 6.11
N ASN A 240 -19.71 -18.49 5.18
CA ASN A 240 -20.17 -17.13 5.49
C ASN A 240 -20.56 -16.41 4.18
N THR A 241 -21.73 -16.75 3.66
CA THR A 241 -22.42 -15.95 2.62
C THR A 241 -23.94 -15.92 2.87
N SER A 242 -24.36 -16.08 4.12
CA SER A 242 -25.76 -15.96 4.53
C SER A 242 -25.93 -14.72 5.39
N GLY A 243 -26.11 -13.57 4.75
CA GLY A 243 -26.37 -12.30 5.42
C GLY A 243 -26.68 -11.11 4.51
N ILE A 244 -26.96 -11.32 3.21
CA ILE A 244 -27.44 -10.24 2.35
C ILE A 244 -28.80 -10.67 1.80
N GLU A 245 -29.86 -10.23 2.46
CA GLU A 245 -31.19 -10.21 1.87
C GLU A 245 -31.18 -9.23 0.70
N VAL A 246 -31.23 -9.78 -0.52
CA VAL A 246 -31.47 -8.99 -1.73
C VAL A 246 -32.91 -8.48 -1.68
N VAL A 247 -33.08 -7.23 -1.25
CA VAL A 247 -34.33 -6.49 -1.44
C VAL A 247 -34.39 -6.03 -2.90
N ASP A 248 -35.33 -6.59 -3.65
CA ASP A 248 -35.68 -6.15 -5.01
C ASP A 248 -36.09 -4.66 -5.01
N GLY A 249 -35.33 -3.85 -5.73
CA GLY A 249 -35.65 -2.45 -6.07
C GLY A 249 -35.96 -2.32 -7.57
N PRO A 250 -36.92 -1.46 -7.98
CA PRO A 250 -37.65 -1.63 -9.23
C PRO A 250 -36.90 -1.13 -10.47
N THR A 251 -37.26 -1.76 -11.58
CA THR A 251 -36.78 -1.55 -12.95
C THR A 251 -37.23 -0.22 -13.57
N THR A 252 -36.41 0.23 -14.51
CA THR A 252 -36.69 1.01 -15.75
C THR A 252 -36.63 2.54 -15.70
N GLY A 253 -35.70 3.06 -16.50
CA GLY A 253 -35.69 4.42 -17.06
C GLY A 253 -34.70 4.51 -18.23
N GLN A 254 -35.18 4.31 -19.45
CA GLN A 254 -34.49 4.58 -20.71
C GLN A 254 -34.04 6.04 -20.80
N PHE A 255 -32.85 6.33 -21.35
CA PHE A 255 -32.62 7.53 -22.16
C PHE A 255 -31.50 7.32 -23.20
N ASP A 256 -31.66 8.04 -24.30
CA ASP A 256 -31.21 7.77 -25.66
C ASP A 256 -29.74 7.99 -26.00
N ASP A 257 -29.33 7.28 -27.04
CA ASP A 257 -28.09 7.40 -27.81
C ASP A 257 -28.25 8.43 -28.94
N ALA A 258 -27.45 9.50 -28.96
CA ALA A 258 -27.20 10.30 -30.17
C ALA A 258 -26.03 11.31 -30.02
N GLN A 259 -24.94 11.08 -30.78
CA GLN A 259 -24.30 12.01 -31.73
C GLN A 259 -22.77 12.00 -31.73
N VAL A 260 -22.25 11.52 -32.86
CA VAL A 260 -20.91 11.77 -33.40
C VAL A 260 -20.85 13.17 -34.00
N THR A 261 -19.75 13.92 -33.82
CA THR A 261 -18.99 14.57 -34.92
C THR A 261 -17.77 15.41 -34.46
N SER A 262 -16.69 15.23 -35.23
CA SER A 262 -15.74 16.22 -35.77
C SER A 262 -14.79 17.03 -34.85
N SER A 263 -13.51 16.69 -34.98
CA SER A 263 -12.34 17.58 -35.15
C SER A 263 -12.10 18.76 -34.21
N GLY A 264 -10.94 18.74 -33.54
CA GLY A 264 -10.26 19.94 -33.07
C GLY A 264 -9.06 19.60 -32.19
N ALA A 265 -7.84 19.83 -32.69
CA ALA A 265 -6.63 19.73 -31.89
C ALA A 265 -6.69 20.70 -30.70
N ILE A 266 -6.41 20.21 -29.48
CA ILE A 266 -6.33 21.04 -28.27
C ILE A 266 -4.90 21.01 -27.75
N ILE A 267 -4.28 22.18 -27.75
CA ILE A 267 -3.00 22.47 -27.11
C ILE A 267 -3.27 22.60 -25.60
N ILE A 268 -2.78 21.67 -24.78
CA ILE A 268 -2.92 21.74 -23.32
C ILE A 268 -1.67 22.40 -22.73
N ARG A 269 -1.85 23.62 -22.21
CA ARG A 269 -0.89 24.28 -21.33
C ARG A 269 -0.91 23.60 -19.96
N ARG A 270 0.26 23.23 -19.44
CA ARG A 270 0.48 22.78 -18.05
C ARG A 270 -0.14 23.80 -17.08
N LYS A 271 -1.01 23.34 -16.18
CA LYS A 271 -1.45 24.08 -15.00
C LYS A 271 -0.72 23.53 -13.79
N HIS A 272 -0.15 24.44 -13.01
CA HIS A 272 0.39 24.18 -11.70
C HIS A 272 -0.70 23.65 -10.77
N LEU A 273 -0.31 22.65 -9.97
CA LEU A 273 -1.08 22.07 -8.88
C LEU A 273 -1.58 23.18 -7.94
N LYS A 274 -2.88 23.15 -7.63
CA LYS A 274 -3.46 23.82 -6.47
C LYS A 274 -4.21 22.77 -5.68
N TRP A 275 -3.57 22.26 -4.65
CA TRP A 275 -4.22 21.53 -3.58
C TRP A 275 -4.83 22.56 -2.62
N ASN A 276 -6.15 22.55 -2.45
CA ASN A 276 -6.84 23.43 -1.51
C ASN A 276 -6.90 22.73 -0.16
N ASN A 277 -6.10 23.22 0.79
CA ASN A 277 -6.27 22.92 2.20
C ASN A 277 -7.29 23.92 2.78
N CYS A 278 -8.43 23.43 3.26
CA CYS A 278 -9.47 24.23 3.90
C CYS A 278 -9.28 24.17 5.42
N SER A 279 -8.63 25.18 6.01
CA SER A 279 -8.86 25.68 7.37
C SER A 279 -7.87 26.80 7.72
N GLN A 280 -8.29 28.06 7.59
CA GLN A 280 -8.02 29.12 8.57
C GLN A 280 -8.77 30.38 8.16
N MET A 281 -9.74 30.78 8.98
CA MET A 281 -10.34 32.11 8.93
C MET A 281 -9.38 33.10 9.61
N GLN A 282 -8.85 34.04 8.83
CA GLN A 282 -8.41 35.34 9.32
C GLN A 282 -8.94 36.40 8.36
N ASP A 283 -9.74 37.30 8.93
CA ASP A 283 -10.36 38.45 8.30
C ASP A 283 -9.42 39.64 8.55
N GLU A 284 -8.88 40.23 7.48
CA GLU A 284 -8.18 41.51 7.50
C GLU A 284 -9.07 42.57 6.85
N GLY A 285 -9.22 43.70 7.53
CA GLY A 285 -9.76 44.94 6.99
C GLY A 285 -9.07 46.14 7.62
N ASP A 286 -8.19 46.78 6.83
CA ASP A 286 -7.61 48.11 7.02
C ASP A 286 -8.69 49.21 7.02
N ASP A 287 -8.58 50.22 7.89
CA ASP A 287 -8.17 51.60 7.52
C ASP A 287 -8.32 52.62 8.68
N ASP A 288 -7.42 53.61 8.66
CA ASP A 288 -7.49 55.00 9.17
C ASP A 288 -7.34 55.36 10.68
N ASP A 289 -6.14 55.89 10.95
CA ASP A 289 -5.86 57.26 11.45
C ASP A 289 -5.81 57.64 12.97
N VAL A 290 -4.80 58.47 13.26
CA VAL A 290 -4.59 59.46 14.36
C VAL A 290 -4.10 59.07 15.79
N GLU A 291 -2.83 59.44 16.03
CA GLU A 291 -2.17 60.03 17.22
C GLU A 291 -2.27 59.46 18.66
N THR A 292 -1.08 59.51 19.30
CA THR A 292 -0.78 59.87 20.70
C THR A 292 -0.82 58.82 21.83
N THR A 293 0.41 58.47 22.25
CA THR A 293 0.92 58.47 23.65
C THR A 293 0.54 57.35 24.63
N SER A 294 1.61 56.84 25.26
CA SER A 294 1.73 56.50 26.68
C SER A 294 1.44 55.06 27.17
N THR A 295 2.54 54.40 27.53
CA THR A 295 2.80 53.84 28.87
C THR A 295 2.25 52.44 29.23
N ILE A 296 3.21 51.54 29.51
CA ILE A 296 3.09 50.24 30.19
C ILE A 296 2.68 50.42 31.66
N PRO A 297 1.92 49.49 32.26
CA PRO A 297 2.49 48.78 33.41
C PRO A 297 2.22 47.27 33.45
N VAL A 298 3.21 46.59 34.02
CA VAL A 298 3.27 45.18 34.46
C VAL A 298 2.34 44.94 35.66
N LEU A 299 1.65 43.79 35.72
CA LEU A 299 1.39 43.06 36.96
C LEU A 299 0.98 41.60 36.67
N ALA A 300 1.56 40.67 37.43
CA ALA A 300 1.18 39.25 37.57
C ALA A 300 0.91 39.00 39.07
N PRO A 301 0.64 37.78 39.54
CA PRO A 301 -0.28 36.71 39.09
C PRO A 301 -1.26 36.31 40.24
N GLU A 302 -2.33 35.53 40.00
CA GLU A 302 -2.96 34.72 41.06
C GLU A 302 -3.60 33.43 40.51
N ALA A 303 -3.75 32.46 41.40
CA ALA A 303 -3.85 31.03 41.18
C ALA A 303 -5.24 30.43 41.44
N ALA A 304 -5.35 29.15 41.09
CA ALA A 304 -6.09 28.06 41.76
C ALA A 304 -7.53 27.71 41.35
N ASP A 305 -7.64 26.42 41.03
CA ASP A 305 -8.69 25.43 41.34
C ASP A 305 -10.08 25.48 40.68
N GLY A 306 -10.52 24.30 40.19
CA GLY A 306 -11.94 23.97 40.07
C GLY A 306 -12.32 22.91 39.04
N TYR A 307 -12.38 21.65 39.46
CA TYR A 307 -13.05 20.52 38.80
C TYR A 307 -14.53 20.82 38.45
N ALA A 308 -14.99 20.41 37.26
CA ALA A 308 -16.37 19.93 37.03
C ALA A 308 -16.47 19.13 35.71
N ALA A 309 -17.26 18.06 35.74
CA ALA A 309 -17.42 17.07 34.68
C ALA A 309 -18.84 17.08 34.05
N ARG A 310 -18.91 16.50 32.83
CA ARG A 310 -20.06 15.91 32.07
C ARG A 310 -20.93 16.85 31.20
N PRO A 311 -21.72 16.33 30.21
CA PRO A 311 -21.84 14.97 29.65
C PRO A 311 -21.69 14.91 28.10
N GLY A 312 -21.90 13.73 27.51
CA GLY A 312 -21.56 13.36 26.14
C GLY A 312 -22.47 13.86 25.01
N SER A 313 -22.03 13.57 23.79
CA SER A 313 -22.81 13.59 22.56
C SER A 313 -22.48 12.34 21.74
N ASP A 314 -23.53 11.54 21.53
CA ASP A 314 -23.60 10.45 20.56
C ASP A 314 -23.66 10.99 19.13
N GLY A 315 -23.26 10.16 18.16
CA GLY A 315 -23.49 10.32 16.71
C GLY A 315 -22.33 11.02 15.98
N ASP A 316 -21.72 10.50 14.91
CA ASP A 316 -22.11 9.41 14.03
C ASP A 316 -20.87 8.66 13.53
N ASP A 317 -21.08 7.36 13.44
CA ASP A 317 -20.27 6.32 12.83
C ASP A 317 -20.40 6.46 11.31
N ASP A 318 -19.29 6.59 10.59
CA ASP A 318 -19.31 6.53 9.12
C ASP A 318 -18.05 5.82 8.60
N SER A 319 -18.34 4.69 7.95
CA SER A 319 -17.53 3.95 6.99
C SER A 319 -16.47 2.99 7.53
N ASP A 320 -16.96 1.84 8.01
CA ASP A 320 -16.34 0.54 7.81
C ASP A 320 -15.82 0.39 6.38
N ASN A 321 -14.49 0.37 6.24
CA ASN A 321 -13.83 -0.22 5.09
C ASN A 321 -12.68 -1.09 5.60
N GLU A 322 -13.03 -2.09 6.41
CA GLU A 322 -12.10 -3.11 6.90
C GLU A 322 -11.97 -4.28 5.91
N ASP A 323 -11.87 -3.98 4.61
CA ASP A 323 -11.46 -4.97 3.59
C ASP A 323 -9.93 -5.06 3.52
N ALA A 324 -9.31 -5.33 4.67
CA ALA A 324 -7.86 -5.47 4.78
C ALA A 324 -7.43 -6.82 4.17
N SER A 325 -7.01 -6.77 2.92
CA SER A 325 -6.64 -7.94 2.12
C SER A 325 -5.12 -8.11 2.07
N SER A 326 -4.49 -8.08 3.24
CA SER A 326 -3.08 -8.43 3.38
C SER A 326 -2.88 -9.63 4.27
N LEU A 327 -1.76 -10.33 4.05
CA LEU A 327 -1.22 -11.41 4.86
C LEU A 327 -1.12 -11.02 6.36
N GLU A 328 -1.05 -9.73 6.61
CA GLU A 328 -1.00 -9.04 7.90
C GLU A 328 -2.27 -9.23 8.74
N THR A 329 -3.41 -8.76 8.23
CA THR A 329 -4.73 -8.89 8.87
C THR A 329 -5.28 -10.31 8.80
N ALA A 330 -4.75 -11.14 7.91
CA ALA A 330 -5.10 -12.57 7.83
C ALA A 330 -4.62 -13.34 9.07
N ILE A 331 -3.52 -12.89 9.67
CA ILE A 331 -2.91 -13.56 10.82
C ILE A 331 -3.45 -13.03 12.14
N GLU A 332 -3.85 -11.76 12.21
CA GLU A 332 -4.61 -11.24 13.36
C GLU A 332 -5.91 -12.03 13.60
N THR A 333 -6.51 -12.59 12.55
CA THR A 333 -7.70 -13.45 12.66
C THR A 333 -7.41 -14.92 13.00
N LEU A 334 -6.13 -15.34 12.99
CA LEU A 334 -5.74 -16.68 13.42
C LEU A 334 -5.51 -16.66 14.94
N ASP A 335 -6.37 -17.35 15.69
CA ASP A 335 -6.17 -17.63 17.11
C ASP A 335 -4.99 -18.61 17.26
N VAL A 336 -3.76 -18.10 17.13
CA VAL A 336 -2.53 -18.88 17.27
C VAL A 336 -2.25 -19.04 18.77
N PRO A 337 -2.27 -20.27 19.31
CA PRO A 337 -2.00 -20.46 20.73
C PRO A 337 -0.58 -20.00 21.05
N SER A 338 -0.46 -19.00 21.92
CA SER A 338 0.81 -18.51 22.45
C SER A 338 1.65 -19.69 22.93
N ARG A 339 2.86 -19.85 22.38
CA ARG A 339 3.79 -20.90 22.82
C ARG A 339 4.05 -20.74 24.32
N PRO A 340 3.98 -21.81 25.13
CA PRO A 340 4.32 -21.72 26.53
C PRO A 340 5.81 -21.38 26.68
N SER A 341 6.09 -20.35 27.45
CA SER A 341 7.43 -19.89 27.81
C SER A 341 8.23 -21.08 28.36
N SER A 342 9.25 -21.50 27.63
CA SER A 342 10.20 -22.49 28.13
C SER A 342 11.11 -21.79 29.13
N GLN A 343 10.86 -22.03 30.43
CA GLN A 343 11.83 -21.74 31.49
C GLN A 343 13.01 -22.71 31.35
N SER A 344 14.22 -22.16 31.21
CA SER A 344 15.45 -22.76 31.72
C SER A 344 16.50 -21.69 31.95
#